data_AF-A0A668VBI1-F1
#
_entry.id   AF-A0A668VBI1-F1
#
_cell.length_a   1.000
_cell.length_b   1.000
_cell.length_c   1.000
_cell.angle_alpha   90.00
_cell.angle_beta   90.00
_cell.angle_gamma   90.00
#
_symmetry.space_group_name_H-M   'P 1'
#
loop_
_entity.id
_entity.type
_entity.pdbx_description
1 polymer ?
#
loop_
_entity_poly.entity_id
_entity_poly.type
_entity_poly.pdbx_seq_one_letter_code
_entity_poly.pdbx_strand_id
1 'polypeptide(L)'
;MEAVLSDVVAPEDLLKFEKKYNSELAKGAVSKETKFEYAWCLIRSKYSQDIKKGITLLEELVQKASKDDSRDFLFYLAVANYRLKLGRGEVMDPIVEVVAVILGFIGWIMVGVAIPNRYWRTSTVDGNVITTSTIYENLWMSCATDSTGVSNCRDFPSMLALNGYIQASRALMIASVVFGTFGLLGSLIGIQCSKAGGENYVLKGRIAGTSGVLFMLQGLCTMVAVSWYAFNITQNFFDPYYPGTKYEIGEGLYIGWCSAVLAIAGGAVLTCSCKLGTEEKYPLPHARGTVYSGPAPTRSLAASTYGRNAYV
;
A
#
# COMPACT_ATOMS: atom_id res chain seq x y z
N MET A 1 -32.00 -4.31 9.80
CA MET A 1 -30.84 -5.11 9.32
C MET A 1 -29.56 -4.29 9.40
N GLU A 2 -29.56 -3.02 8.96
CA GLU A 2 -28.38 -2.13 9.04
C GLU A 2 -27.84 -1.89 10.47
N ALA A 3 -28.72 -1.69 11.46
CA ALA A 3 -28.30 -1.51 12.86
C ALA A 3 -27.49 -2.69 13.45
N VAL A 4 -27.73 -3.92 12.95
CA VAL A 4 -27.02 -5.13 13.39
C VAL A 4 -25.63 -5.24 12.75
N LEU A 5 -25.47 -4.65 11.57
CA LEU A 5 -24.22 -4.65 10.81
C LEU A 5 -23.23 -3.59 11.29
N SER A 6 -23.74 -2.46 11.80
CA SER A 6 -22.92 -1.37 12.36
C SER A 6 -22.55 -1.55 13.82
N ASP A 7 -23.23 -2.44 14.55
CA ASP A 7 -23.00 -2.67 15.98
C ASP A 7 -21.72 -3.51 16.20
N VAL A 8 -20.72 -2.89 16.82
CA VAL A 8 -19.44 -3.51 17.19
C VAL A 8 -19.43 -3.74 18.69
N VAL A 9 -19.16 -4.98 19.10
CA VAL A 9 -19.09 -5.33 20.52
C VAL A 9 -17.84 -4.72 21.17
N ALA A 10 -18.01 -4.18 22.37
CA ALA A 10 -16.89 -3.76 23.20
C ALA A 10 -16.00 -4.96 23.58
N PRO A 11 -14.66 -4.83 23.58
CA PRO A 11 -13.75 -5.93 23.89
C PRO A 11 -13.96 -6.55 25.29
N GLU A 12 -14.52 -5.77 26.20
CA GLU A 12 -14.87 -6.16 27.57
C GLU A 12 -15.96 -7.25 27.60
N ASP A 13 -16.98 -7.08 26.77
CA ASP A 13 -18.07 -8.04 26.63
C ASP A 13 -17.60 -9.32 25.93
N LEU A 14 -16.70 -9.20 24.95
CA LEU A 14 -16.11 -10.34 24.26
C LEU A 14 -15.34 -11.25 25.23
N LEU A 15 -14.55 -10.67 26.14
CA LEU A 15 -13.86 -11.40 27.20
C LEU A 15 -14.83 -12.05 28.20
N LYS A 16 -15.96 -11.40 28.49
CA LYS A 16 -16.99 -11.95 29.38
C LYS A 16 -17.63 -13.21 28.80
N PHE A 17 -18.03 -13.18 27.52
CA PHE A 17 -18.61 -14.34 26.85
C PHE A 17 -17.59 -15.44 26.60
N GLU A 18 -16.33 -15.10 26.31
CA GLU A 18 -15.24 -16.07 26.18
C GLU A 18 -14.97 -16.82 27.49
N LYS A 19 -14.91 -16.10 28.63
CA LYS A 19 -14.76 -16.73 29.95
C LYS A 19 -15.92 -17.67 30.28
N LYS A 20 -17.16 -17.26 29.97
CA LYS A 20 -18.35 -18.09 30.18
C LYS A 20 -18.27 -19.38 29.35
N TYR A 21 -17.97 -19.26 28.05
CA TYR A 21 -17.77 -20.39 27.14
C TYR A 21 -16.70 -21.37 27.63
N ASN A 22 -15.51 -20.86 27.99
CA ASN A 22 -14.40 -21.68 28.47
C ASN A 22 -14.71 -22.37 29.82
N SER A 23 -15.47 -21.71 30.70
CA SER A 23 -15.87 -22.30 31.98
C SER A 23 -16.85 -23.47 31.83
N GLU A 24 -17.74 -23.42 30.84
CA GLU A 24 -18.64 -24.53 30.52
C GLU A 24 -17.91 -25.64 29.76
N LEU A 25 -16.97 -25.26 28.88
CA LEU A 25 -16.13 -26.22 28.18
C LEU A 25 -15.29 -27.06 29.17
N ALA A 26 -14.75 -26.43 30.21
CA ALA A 26 -14.02 -27.11 31.29
C ALA A 26 -14.90 -28.06 32.12
N LYS A 27 -16.22 -27.86 32.13
CA LYS A 27 -17.20 -28.73 32.81
C LYS A 27 -17.69 -29.89 31.93
N GLY A 28 -17.23 -29.97 30.68
CA GLY A 28 -17.42 -31.12 29.79
C GLY A 28 -18.53 -30.98 28.75
N ALA A 29 -19.44 -30.01 28.89
CA ALA A 29 -20.49 -29.74 27.89
C ALA A 29 -20.85 -28.25 27.88
N VAL A 30 -20.83 -27.65 26.68
CA VAL A 30 -21.25 -26.26 26.47
C VAL A 30 -22.71 -26.21 26.06
N SER A 31 -23.50 -25.36 26.71
CA SER A 31 -24.89 -25.13 26.33
C SER A 31 -25.00 -24.55 24.91
N LYS A 32 -26.07 -24.90 24.18
CA LYS A 32 -26.36 -24.34 22.85
C LYS A 32 -26.44 -22.81 22.91
N GLU A 33 -27.04 -22.28 23.97
CA GLU A 33 -27.22 -20.84 24.20
C GLU A 33 -25.88 -20.13 24.42
N THR A 34 -25.04 -20.64 25.33
CA THR A 34 -23.70 -20.08 25.59
C THR A 34 -22.81 -20.11 24.35
N LYS A 35 -22.89 -21.17 23.54
CA LYS A 35 -22.15 -21.28 22.29
C LYS A 35 -22.65 -20.28 21.25
N PHE A 36 -23.96 -20.06 21.15
CA PHE A 36 -24.54 -19.07 20.26
C PHE A 36 -24.17 -17.64 20.68
N GLU A 37 -24.27 -17.29 21.96
CA GLU A 37 -23.90 -15.98 22.50
C GLU A 37 -22.44 -15.64 22.19
N TYR A 38 -21.53 -16.60 22.40
CA TYR A 38 -20.11 -16.42 22.08
C TYR A 38 -19.87 -16.28 20.57
N ALA A 39 -20.49 -17.14 19.75
CA ALA A 39 -20.38 -17.08 18.29
C ALA A 39 -20.89 -15.75 17.73
N TRP A 40 -22.03 -15.26 18.23
CA TRP A 40 -22.63 -14.01 17.81
C TRP A 40 -21.81 -12.79 18.25
N CYS A 41 -21.26 -12.85 19.46
CA CYS A 41 -20.32 -11.85 19.96
C CYS A 41 -19.06 -11.76 19.08
N LEU A 42 -18.50 -12.92 18.68
CA LEU A 42 -17.37 -13.01 17.75
C LEU A 42 -17.69 -12.43 16.36
N ILE A 43 -18.90 -12.67 15.83
CA ILE A 43 -19.35 -12.08 14.56
C ILE A 43 -19.51 -10.56 14.65
N ARG A 44 -19.77 -10.03 15.85
CA ARG A 44 -19.80 -8.59 16.10
C ARG A 44 -18.44 -7.97 16.46
N SER A 45 -17.37 -8.74 16.40
CA SER A 45 -16.01 -8.24 16.55
C SER A 45 -15.57 -7.44 15.32
N LYS A 46 -14.61 -6.53 15.53
CA LYS A 46 -13.92 -5.78 14.47
C LYS A 46 -12.94 -6.67 13.67
N TYR A 47 -12.56 -7.83 14.22
CA TYR A 47 -11.53 -8.68 13.63
C TYR A 47 -12.12 -9.79 12.76
N SER A 48 -11.61 -9.91 11.52
CA SER A 48 -12.05 -10.95 10.58
C SER A 48 -11.80 -12.38 11.07
N GLN A 49 -10.79 -12.59 11.93
CA GLN A 49 -10.50 -13.90 12.54
C GLN A 49 -11.59 -14.31 13.53
N ASP A 50 -12.06 -13.36 14.33
CA ASP A 50 -13.17 -13.59 15.27
C ASP A 50 -14.45 -13.92 14.51
N ILE A 51 -14.76 -13.15 13.46
CA ILE A 51 -15.95 -13.40 12.61
C ILE A 51 -15.90 -14.80 12.01
N LYS A 52 -14.75 -15.25 11.50
CA LYS A 52 -14.57 -16.63 10.98
C LYS A 52 -14.78 -17.68 12.06
N LYS A 53 -14.19 -17.48 13.26
CA LYS A 53 -14.37 -18.38 14.41
C LYS A 53 -15.83 -18.45 14.83
N GLY A 54 -16.53 -17.32 14.84
CA GLY A 54 -17.97 -17.24 15.11
C GLY A 54 -18.81 -17.98 14.07
N ILE A 55 -18.46 -17.88 12.77
CA ILE A 55 -19.10 -18.64 11.69
C ILE A 55 -18.96 -20.14 11.91
N THR A 56 -17.75 -20.64 12.21
CA THR A 56 -17.53 -22.07 12.46
C THR A 56 -18.36 -22.58 13.65
N LEU A 57 -18.43 -21.80 14.73
CA LEU A 57 -19.25 -22.15 15.89
C LEU A 57 -20.75 -22.19 15.56
N LEU A 58 -21.23 -21.29 14.70
CA LEU A 58 -22.62 -21.27 14.21
C LEU A 58 -22.91 -22.44 13.26
N GLU A 59 -22.00 -22.81 12.36
CA GLU A 59 -22.14 -23.99 11.51
C GLU A 59 -22.28 -25.27 12.34
N GLU A 60 -21.49 -25.42 13.40
CA GLU A 60 -21.62 -26.55 14.32
C GLU A 60 -22.97 -26.57 15.06
N LEU A 61 -23.55 -25.39 15.35
CA LEU A 61 -24.89 -25.29 15.93
C LEU A 61 -25.98 -25.68 14.93
N VAL A 62 -25.87 -25.23 13.67
CA VAL A 62 -26.80 -25.58 12.59
C VAL A 62 -26.82 -27.09 12.36
N GLN A 63 -25.66 -27.76 12.37
CA GLN A 63 -25.57 -29.22 12.17
C GLN A 63 -26.23 -30.03 13.30
N LYS A 64 -26.28 -29.49 14.52
CA LYS A 64 -26.83 -30.16 15.72
C LYS A 64 -28.25 -29.66 16.08
N ALA A 65 -28.83 -28.78 15.28
CA ALA A 65 -30.12 -28.14 15.56
C ALA A 65 -31.32 -28.99 15.10
N SER A 66 -32.45 -28.82 15.79
CA SER A 66 -33.76 -29.34 15.35
C SER A 66 -34.32 -28.46 14.21
N LYS A 67 -35.30 -28.96 13.45
CA LYS A 67 -35.86 -28.28 12.26
C LYS A 67 -36.34 -26.84 12.49
N ASP A 68 -36.78 -26.51 13.70
CA ASP A 68 -37.24 -25.16 14.07
C ASP A 68 -36.05 -24.21 14.36
N ASP A 69 -35.10 -24.61 15.22
CA ASP A 69 -33.92 -23.80 15.59
C ASP A 69 -32.97 -23.52 14.42
N SER A 70 -32.95 -24.40 13.40
CA SER A 70 -32.07 -24.24 12.23
C SER A 70 -32.32 -22.93 11.48
N ARG A 71 -33.55 -22.40 11.46
CA ARG A 71 -33.90 -21.20 10.69
C ARG A 71 -33.25 -19.94 11.25
N ASP A 72 -33.23 -19.82 12.58
CA ASP A 72 -32.64 -18.66 13.25
C ASP A 72 -31.11 -18.68 13.12
N PHE A 73 -30.47 -19.83 13.32
CA PHE A 73 -29.02 -19.94 13.12
C PHE A 73 -28.60 -19.70 11.66
N LEU A 74 -29.41 -20.10 10.68
CA LEU A 74 -29.19 -19.78 9.26
C LEU A 74 -29.25 -18.28 8.97
N PHE A 75 -30.18 -17.56 9.60
CA PHE A 75 -30.25 -16.09 9.49
C PHE A 75 -28.96 -15.44 10.01
N TYR A 76 -28.50 -15.83 11.20
CA TYR A 76 -27.26 -15.29 11.78
C TYR A 76 -26.01 -15.68 10.97
N LEU A 77 -25.98 -16.90 10.41
CA LEU A 77 -24.91 -17.35 9.51
C LEU A 77 -24.87 -16.53 8.21
N ALA A 78 -26.03 -16.18 7.65
CA ALA A 78 -26.12 -15.30 6.48
C ALA A 78 -25.63 -13.88 6.80
N VAL A 79 -26.05 -13.32 7.93
CA VAL A 79 -25.57 -12.01 8.41
C VAL A 79 -24.05 -12.03 8.65
N ALA A 80 -23.52 -13.11 9.24
CA ALA A 80 -22.09 -13.28 9.48
C ALA A 80 -21.29 -13.33 8.17
N ASN A 81 -21.75 -14.09 7.18
CA ASN A 81 -21.10 -14.17 5.86
C ASN A 81 -21.19 -12.85 5.10
N TYR A 82 -22.32 -12.15 5.20
CA TYR A 82 -22.47 -10.82 4.61
C TYR A 82 -21.53 -9.80 5.28
N ARG A 83 -21.41 -9.82 6.60
CA ARG A 83 -20.47 -8.98 7.35
C ARG A 83 -19.01 -9.31 7.03
N LEU A 84 -18.67 -10.60 6.91
CA LEU A 84 -17.34 -11.04 6.48
C LEU A 84 -17.03 -10.58 5.05
N LYS A 85 -18.04 -10.53 4.18
CA LYS A 85 -17.91 -10.00 2.82
C LYS A 85 -17.78 -8.48 2.79
N LEU A 86 -18.51 -7.76 3.64
CA LEU A 86 -18.39 -6.30 3.79
C LEU A 86 -17.02 -5.88 4.36
N GLY A 87 -16.55 -6.55 5.42
CA GLY A 87 -15.21 -6.29 5.98
C GLY A 87 -14.08 -6.69 5.02
N ARG A 88 -14.35 -7.57 4.06
CA ARG A 88 -13.45 -7.89 2.95
C ARG A 88 -13.56 -6.89 1.78
N GLY A 89 -14.68 -6.17 1.65
CA GLY A 89 -14.85 -5.10 0.67
C GLY A 89 -14.05 -3.84 0.99
N GLU A 90 -13.59 -3.67 2.23
CA GLU A 90 -12.66 -2.61 2.65
C GLU A 90 -11.19 -2.97 2.40
N VAL A 91 -10.89 -4.23 2.05
CA VAL A 91 -9.55 -4.72 1.73
C VAL A 91 -9.52 -5.06 0.25
N MET A 92 -8.87 -4.20 -0.55
CA MET A 92 -8.69 -4.44 -1.98
C MET A 92 -8.06 -5.82 -2.22
N ASP A 93 -8.46 -6.51 -3.29
CA ASP A 93 -7.99 -7.87 -3.57
C ASP A 93 -6.46 -7.93 -3.54
N PRO A 94 -5.84 -8.94 -2.90
CA PRO A 94 -4.39 -9.07 -2.84
C PRO A 94 -3.76 -9.12 -4.23
N ILE A 95 -4.52 -9.57 -5.24
CA ILE A 95 -4.13 -9.55 -6.65
C ILE A 95 -3.89 -8.12 -7.14
N VAL A 96 -4.77 -7.17 -6.79
CA VAL A 96 -4.65 -5.76 -7.21
C VAL A 96 -3.43 -5.11 -6.56
N GLU A 97 -3.16 -5.43 -5.29
CA GLU A 97 -1.95 -4.96 -4.59
C GLU A 97 -0.68 -5.48 -5.28
N VAL A 98 -0.61 -6.78 -5.60
CA VAL A 98 0.50 -7.38 -6.34
C VAL A 98 0.68 -6.72 -7.71
N VAL A 99 -0.40 -6.54 -8.46
CA VAL A 99 -0.36 -5.89 -9.78
C VAL A 99 0.17 -4.46 -9.66
N ALA A 100 -0.28 -3.69 -8.67
CA ALA A 100 0.18 -2.33 -8.45
C ALA A 100 1.68 -2.26 -8.12
N VAL A 101 2.20 -3.19 -7.32
CA VAL A 101 3.64 -3.31 -7.05
C VAL A 101 4.43 -3.67 -8.31
N ILE A 102 3.91 -4.58 -9.15
CA ILE A 102 4.55 -4.93 -10.43
C ILE A 102 4.61 -3.71 -11.36
N LEU A 103 3.53 -2.93 -11.44
CA LEU A 103 3.51 -1.69 -12.23
C LEU A 103 4.55 -0.67 -11.73
N GLY A 104 4.64 -0.49 -10.40
CA GLY A 104 5.67 0.35 -9.79
C GLY A 104 7.10 -0.14 -10.06
N PHE A 105 7.33 -1.45 -10.00
CA PHE A 105 8.63 -2.07 -10.29
C PHE A 105 9.05 -1.90 -11.76
N ILE A 106 8.13 -2.16 -12.71
CA ILE A 106 8.37 -1.92 -14.14
C ILE A 106 8.64 -0.44 -14.39
N GLY A 107 7.83 0.44 -13.79
CA GLY A 107 8.04 1.89 -13.86
C GLY A 107 9.44 2.30 -13.41
N TRP A 108 9.90 1.77 -12.26
CA TRP A 108 11.24 2.03 -11.72
C TRP A 108 12.37 1.54 -12.64
N ILE A 109 12.24 0.32 -13.20
CA ILE A 109 13.20 -0.20 -14.19
C ILE A 109 13.25 0.70 -15.43
N MET A 110 12.09 1.12 -15.94
CA MET A 110 12.04 1.99 -17.12
C MET A 110 12.70 3.35 -16.87
N VAL A 111 12.61 3.94 -15.66
CA VAL A 111 13.42 5.13 -15.30
C VAL A 111 14.91 4.80 -15.38
N GLY A 112 15.32 3.66 -14.82
CA GLY A 112 16.71 3.19 -14.84
C GLY A 112 17.26 2.97 -16.25
N VAL A 113 16.41 2.58 -17.21
CA VAL A 113 16.77 2.47 -18.63
C VAL A 113 16.75 3.82 -19.34
N ALA A 114 15.80 4.69 -19.01
CA ALA A 114 15.68 6.01 -19.64
C ALA A 114 16.90 6.90 -19.35
N ILE A 115 17.42 6.92 -18.12
CA ILE A 115 18.56 7.77 -17.73
C ILE A 115 19.83 7.58 -18.60
N PRO A 116 20.33 6.35 -18.81
CA PRO A 116 21.51 6.11 -19.65
C PRO A 116 21.19 6.01 -21.14
N ASN A 117 19.92 5.93 -21.55
CA ASN A 117 19.55 5.84 -22.97
C ASN A 117 20.19 7.01 -23.73
N ARG A 118 20.87 6.71 -24.85
CA ARG A 118 21.67 7.69 -25.61
C ARG A 118 20.83 8.67 -26.42
N TYR A 119 19.56 8.36 -26.63
CA TYR A 119 18.66 9.05 -27.56
C TYR A 119 17.53 9.75 -26.78
N TRP A 120 17.86 10.79 -26.01
CA TRP A 120 16.83 11.71 -25.50
C TRP A 120 16.44 12.75 -26.54
N ARG A 121 17.39 13.16 -27.36
CA ARG A 121 17.13 13.98 -28.54
C ARG A 121 18.05 13.59 -29.67
N THR A 122 17.57 13.77 -30.89
CA THR A 122 18.34 13.53 -32.12
C THR A 122 18.26 14.73 -33.03
N SER A 123 19.34 15.12 -33.70
CA SER A 123 19.34 16.26 -34.61
C SER A 123 18.53 15.94 -35.87
N THR A 124 17.76 16.92 -36.35
CA THR A 124 17.08 16.81 -37.64
C THR A 124 18.05 17.13 -38.79
N VAL A 125 17.80 16.57 -39.97
CA VAL A 125 18.59 16.78 -41.20
C VAL A 125 17.98 17.90 -42.06
N ASP A 126 16.79 18.40 -41.70
CA ASP A 126 16.10 19.44 -42.44
C ASP A 126 16.74 20.83 -42.26
N GLY A 127 17.39 21.32 -43.33
CA GLY A 127 17.74 22.74 -43.49
C GLY A 127 19.23 23.09 -43.62
N ASN A 128 20.15 22.15 -43.43
CA ASN A 128 21.58 22.40 -43.65
C ASN A 128 22.27 21.20 -44.31
N VAL A 129 22.47 21.26 -45.64
CA VAL A 129 23.10 20.21 -46.46
C VAL A 129 24.58 19.98 -46.11
N ILE A 130 25.16 20.81 -45.25
CA ILE A 130 26.58 20.79 -44.89
C ILE A 130 26.87 19.89 -43.66
N THR A 131 25.88 19.51 -42.84
CA THR A 131 26.10 18.62 -41.69
C THR A 131 26.02 17.15 -42.11
N THR A 132 27.18 16.53 -42.37
CA THR A 132 27.34 15.10 -42.73
C THR A 132 27.23 14.14 -41.54
N SER A 133 26.76 14.61 -40.38
CA SER A 133 26.73 13.84 -39.13
C SER A 133 25.44 14.00 -38.36
N THR A 134 24.94 12.89 -37.80
CA THR A 134 23.75 12.85 -36.95
C THR A 134 24.17 12.98 -35.49
N ILE A 135 23.68 14.00 -34.80
CA ILE A 135 23.99 14.27 -33.39
C ILE A 135 22.85 13.73 -32.53
N TYR A 136 23.16 12.90 -31.56
CA TYR A 136 22.20 12.40 -30.58
C TYR A 136 22.75 12.59 -29.18
N GLU A 137 21.89 13.00 -28.27
CA GLU A 137 22.28 13.40 -26.94
C GLU A 137 21.36 12.79 -25.89
N ASN A 138 21.94 12.49 -24.73
CA ASN A 138 21.20 12.13 -23.54
C ASN A 138 21.40 13.16 -22.43
N LEU A 139 21.09 12.78 -21.20
CA LEU A 139 21.33 13.68 -20.06
C LEU A 139 22.81 13.93 -19.79
N TRP A 140 23.73 13.04 -20.16
CA TRP A 140 25.12 12.98 -19.66
C TRP A 140 26.19 13.18 -20.74
N MET A 141 25.91 12.72 -21.95
CA MET A 141 26.81 12.73 -23.10
C MET A 141 26.12 13.24 -24.37
N SER A 142 26.92 13.78 -25.26
CA SER A 142 26.57 14.13 -26.64
C SER A 142 27.41 13.28 -27.57
N CYS A 143 26.77 12.67 -28.56
CA CYS A 143 27.42 11.80 -29.53
C CYS A 143 27.08 12.26 -30.96
N ALA A 144 28.02 12.10 -31.87
CA ALA A 144 27.82 12.36 -33.29
C ALA A 144 28.27 11.15 -34.12
N THR A 145 27.44 10.74 -35.07
CA THR A 145 27.76 9.70 -36.06
C THR A 145 27.98 10.35 -37.42
N ASP A 146 29.18 10.19 -37.97
CA ASP A 146 29.54 10.70 -39.30
C ASP A 146 29.01 9.76 -40.42
N SER A 147 28.97 10.26 -41.66
CA SER A 147 28.57 9.49 -42.86
C SER A 147 29.35 8.18 -43.10
N THR A 148 30.51 8.01 -42.49
CA THR A 148 31.32 6.77 -42.51
C THR A 148 30.88 5.73 -41.47
N GLY A 149 29.87 6.05 -40.65
CA GLY A 149 29.37 5.19 -39.56
C GLY A 149 30.18 5.28 -38.26
N VAL A 150 31.24 6.10 -38.23
CA VAL A 150 32.05 6.31 -37.01
C VAL A 150 31.27 7.18 -36.04
N SER A 151 31.14 6.71 -34.79
CA SER A 151 30.43 7.43 -33.72
C SER A 151 31.40 7.94 -32.66
N ASN A 152 31.43 9.25 -32.45
CA ASN A 152 32.26 9.91 -31.45
C ASN A 152 31.37 10.49 -30.33
N CYS A 153 31.57 10.03 -29.10
CA CYS A 153 30.85 10.51 -27.92
C CYS A 153 31.74 11.36 -27.03
N ARG A 154 31.19 12.44 -26.48
CA ARG A 154 31.83 13.30 -25.49
C ARG A 154 30.86 13.61 -24.35
N ASP A 155 31.37 13.62 -23.12
CA ASP A 155 30.60 14.07 -21.97
C ASP A 155 30.35 15.57 -22.05
N PHE A 156 29.22 16.03 -21.51
CA PHE A 156 28.95 17.47 -21.46
C PHE A 156 30.01 18.18 -20.58
N PRO A 157 30.63 19.28 -21.07
CA PRO A 157 31.54 20.05 -20.26
C PRO A 157 30.80 20.61 -19.03
N SER A 158 31.47 20.59 -17.88
CA SER A 158 31.15 21.14 -16.55
C SER A 158 29.73 21.64 -16.30
N MET A 159 29.13 21.25 -15.16
CA MET A 159 27.77 21.62 -14.72
C MET A 159 27.39 23.12 -14.86
N LEU A 160 28.36 24.04 -14.86
CA LEU A 160 28.15 25.49 -14.97
C LEU A 160 27.95 26.00 -16.42
N ALA A 161 28.39 25.24 -17.42
CA ALA A 161 28.32 25.62 -18.84
C ALA A 161 27.12 24.98 -19.57
N LEU A 162 26.34 24.15 -18.89
CA LEU A 162 25.23 23.40 -19.47
C LEU A 162 23.89 24.13 -19.26
N ASN A 163 22.96 23.97 -20.19
CA ASN A 163 21.67 24.64 -20.13
C ASN A 163 20.88 24.21 -18.88
N GLY A 164 20.30 25.17 -18.15
CA GLY A 164 19.71 24.96 -16.84
C GLY A 164 18.60 23.91 -16.81
N TYR A 165 17.81 23.77 -17.89
CA TYR A 165 16.75 22.75 -17.96
C TYR A 165 17.32 21.32 -17.99
N ILE A 166 18.52 21.09 -18.53
CA ILE A 166 19.16 19.78 -18.54
C ILE A 166 19.60 19.41 -17.13
N GLN A 167 20.19 20.36 -16.40
CA GLN A 167 20.59 20.16 -15.01
C GLN A 167 19.39 19.90 -14.10
N ALA A 168 18.28 20.65 -14.28
CA ALA A 168 17.05 20.41 -13.54
C ALA A 168 16.44 19.03 -13.87
N SER A 169 16.45 18.63 -15.15
CA SER A 169 16.00 17.30 -15.58
C SER A 169 16.83 16.19 -14.95
N ARG A 170 18.17 16.34 -14.87
CA ARG A 170 19.05 15.40 -14.16
C ARG A 170 18.66 15.23 -12.70
N ALA A 171 18.46 16.35 -11.99
CA ALA A 171 18.09 16.33 -10.57
C ALA A 171 16.74 15.64 -10.35
N LEU A 172 15.74 15.95 -11.18
CA LEU A 172 14.41 15.33 -11.12
C LEU A 172 14.45 13.83 -11.43
N MET A 173 15.24 13.41 -12.44
CA MET A 173 15.39 11.99 -12.78
C MET A 173 16.08 11.22 -11.65
N ILE A 174 17.15 11.75 -11.05
CA ILE A 174 17.81 11.12 -9.91
C ILE A 174 16.86 11.04 -8.71
N ALA A 175 16.15 12.13 -8.39
CA ALA A 175 15.16 12.14 -7.32
C ALA A 175 14.07 11.08 -7.55
N SER A 176 13.60 10.91 -8.79
CA SER A 176 12.62 9.88 -9.12
C SER A 176 13.12 8.45 -8.84
N VAL A 177 14.39 8.16 -9.15
CA VAL A 177 15.00 6.85 -8.83
C VAL A 177 15.04 6.62 -7.32
N VAL A 178 15.41 7.64 -6.55
CA VAL A 178 15.48 7.58 -5.08
C VAL A 178 14.09 7.36 -4.48
N PHE A 179 13.07 8.11 -4.91
CA PHE A 179 11.71 7.88 -4.43
C PHE A 179 11.20 6.50 -4.83
N GLY A 180 11.54 6.02 -6.03
CA GLY A 180 11.16 4.70 -6.49
C GLY A 180 11.84 3.55 -5.74
N THR A 181 13.10 3.68 -5.34
CA THR A 181 13.76 2.64 -4.51
C THR A 181 13.12 2.55 -3.13
N PHE A 182 12.86 3.68 -2.47
CA PHE A 182 12.17 3.68 -1.18
C PHE A 182 10.72 3.20 -1.30
N GLY A 183 10.03 3.55 -2.39
CA GLY A 183 8.70 3.05 -2.73
C GLY A 183 8.69 1.52 -2.90
N LEU A 184 9.65 0.98 -3.66
CA LEU A 184 9.82 -0.46 -3.84
C LEU A 184 10.04 -1.19 -2.52
N LEU A 185 11.01 -0.75 -1.71
CA LEU A 185 11.30 -1.35 -0.42
C LEU A 185 10.08 -1.31 0.52
N GLY A 186 9.40 -0.16 0.58
CA GLY A 186 8.16 -0.01 1.35
C GLY A 186 7.06 -0.97 0.86
N SER A 187 6.87 -1.10 -0.45
CA SER A 187 5.85 -1.97 -1.02
C SER A 187 6.07 -3.46 -0.75
N LEU A 188 7.33 -3.92 -0.74
CA LEU A 188 7.67 -5.32 -0.41
C LEU A 188 7.41 -5.68 1.06
N ILE A 189 7.49 -4.71 1.96
CA ILE A 189 7.17 -4.88 3.39
C ILE A 189 5.66 -4.68 3.65
N GLY A 190 5.03 -3.76 2.91
CA GLY A 190 3.64 -3.37 3.08
C GLY A 190 2.63 -4.40 2.54
N ILE A 191 3.01 -5.22 1.57
CA ILE A 191 2.10 -6.19 0.97
C ILE A 191 1.62 -7.24 1.96
N GLN A 192 0.33 -7.55 1.94
CA GLN A 192 -0.27 -8.47 2.93
C GLN A 192 0.31 -9.89 2.86
N CYS A 193 0.79 -10.31 1.69
CA CYS A 193 1.44 -11.61 1.48
C CYS A 193 2.88 -11.68 2.04
N SER A 194 3.45 -10.56 2.50
CA SER A 194 4.83 -10.54 3.02
C SER A 194 4.87 -11.04 4.46
N LYS A 195 5.81 -11.95 4.77
CA LYS A 195 6.08 -12.40 6.16
C LYS A 195 6.91 -11.38 6.95
N ALA A 196 7.53 -10.41 6.27
CA ALA A 196 8.25 -9.31 6.90
C ALA A 196 7.25 -8.29 7.48
N GLY A 197 7.51 -7.75 8.67
CA GLY A 197 6.68 -6.70 9.28
C GLY A 197 5.59 -7.17 10.28
N GLY A 198 5.56 -8.45 10.63
CA GLY A 198 4.63 -9.00 11.62
C GLY A 198 3.21 -9.21 11.09
N GLU A 199 2.26 -9.48 11.99
CA GLU A 199 0.85 -9.79 11.63
C GLU A 199 -0.08 -8.57 11.71
N ASN A 200 0.49 -7.39 11.97
CA ASN A 200 -0.27 -6.14 12.09
C ASN A 200 -0.71 -5.61 10.71
N TYR A 201 -1.91 -5.98 10.28
CA TYR A 201 -2.50 -5.57 9.00
C TYR A 201 -2.62 -4.04 8.84
N VAL A 202 -2.89 -3.30 9.93
CA VAL A 202 -2.99 -1.83 9.92
C VAL A 202 -1.63 -1.19 9.60
N LEU A 203 -0.55 -1.70 10.20
CA LEU A 203 0.80 -1.20 9.95
C LEU A 203 1.24 -1.49 8.51
N LYS A 204 0.97 -2.71 8.02
CA LYS A 204 1.23 -3.10 6.63
C LYS A 204 0.48 -2.21 5.64
N GLY A 205 -0.81 -1.96 5.88
CA GLY A 205 -1.60 -1.04 5.06
C GLY A 205 -1.06 0.39 5.05
N ARG A 206 -0.62 0.92 6.19
CA ARG A 206 0.04 2.24 6.26
C ARG A 206 1.35 2.26 5.47
N ILE A 207 2.18 1.24 5.60
CA ILE A 207 3.45 1.12 4.86
C ILE A 207 3.17 1.04 3.35
N ALA A 208 2.21 0.23 2.91
CA ALA A 208 1.78 0.13 1.51
C ALA A 208 1.20 1.46 0.98
N GLY A 209 0.46 2.20 1.82
CA GLY A 209 0.00 3.54 1.49
C GLY A 209 1.15 4.52 1.29
N THR A 210 2.13 4.52 2.20
CA THR A 210 3.31 5.40 2.10
C THR A 210 4.17 5.07 0.88
N SER A 211 4.33 3.79 0.52
CA SER A 211 5.04 3.41 -0.70
C SER A 211 4.30 3.85 -1.96
N GLY A 212 2.96 3.81 -1.96
CA GLY A 212 2.16 4.36 -3.05
C GLY A 212 2.40 5.85 -3.29
N VAL A 213 2.50 6.65 -2.22
CA VAL A 213 2.83 8.08 -2.32
C VAL A 213 4.23 8.29 -2.91
N LEU A 214 5.20 7.47 -2.51
CA LEU A 214 6.56 7.53 -3.07
C LEU A 214 6.60 7.16 -4.56
N PHE A 215 5.81 6.18 -5.01
CA PHE A 215 5.66 5.87 -6.44
C PHE A 215 4.98 6.99 -7.22
N MET A 216 3.98 7.67 -6.63
CA MET A 216 3.38 8.86 -7.23
C MET A 216 4.41 9.98 -7.37
N LEU A 217 5.22 10.25 -6.34
CA LEU A 217 6.30 11.23 -6.39
C LEU A 217 7.36 10.86 -7.43
N GLN A 218 7.77 9.60 -7.51
CA GLN A 218 8.63 9.09 -8.59
C GLN A 218 8.03 9.47 -9.95
N GLY A 219 6.80 9.05 -10.22
CA GLY A 219 6.17 9.26 -11.53
C GLY A 219 5.98 10.73 -11.86
N LEU A 220 5.60 11.58 -10.90
CA LEU A 220 5.49 13.03 -11.09
C LEU A 220 6.84 13.68 -11.40
N CYS A 221 7.91 13.31 -10.68
CA CYS A 221 9.25 13.82 -10.97
C CYS A 221 9.71 13.42 -12.38
N THR A 222 9.51 12.16 -12.77
CA THR A 222 9.83 11.69 -14.12
C THR A 222 9.00 12.43 -15.17
N MET A 223 7.68 12.58 -14.94
CA MET A 223 6.75 13.27 -15.84
C MET A 223 7.20 14.71 -16.09
N VAL A 224 7.49 15.46 -15.02
CA VAL A 224 7.95 16.86 -15.13
C VAL A 224 9.29 16.94 -15.86
N ALA A 225 10.24 16.06 -15.56
CA ALA A 225 11.55 16.06 -16.21
C ALA A 225 11.45 15.85 -17.73
N VAL A 226 10.75 14.79 -18.17
CA VAL A 226 10.64 14.47 -19.60
C VAL A 226 9.76 15.46 -20.36
N SER A 227 8.69 15.95 -19.72
CA SER A 227 7.82 16.98 -20.31
C SER A 227 8.55 18.29 -20.52
N TRP A 228 9.31 18.73 -19.50
CA TRP A 228 10.05 19.97 -19.59
C TRP A 228 11.17 19.89 -20.61
N TYR A 229 11.86 18.75 -20.70
CA TYR A 229 12.85 18.50 -21.74
C TYR A 229 12.22 18.53 -23.14
N ALA A 230 11.11 17.83 -23.35
CA ALA A 230 10.36 17.80 -24.62
C ALA A 230 9.85 19.19 -25.03
N PHE A 231 9.36 19.97 -24.07
CA PHE A 231 8.88 21.34 -24.30
C PHE A 231 9.99 22.24 -24.83
N ASN A 232 11.19 22.17 -24.28
CA ASN A 232 12.32 22.97 -24.77
C ASN A 232 12.77 22.54 -26.17
N ILE A 233 12.73 21.23 -26.49
CA ILE A 233 13.04 20.74 -27.85
C ILE A 233 12.04 21.32 -28.84
N THR A 234 10.74 21.17 -28.57
CA THR A 234 9.68 21.62 -29.47
C THR A 234 9.68 23.14 -29.65
N GLN A 235 9.91 23.90 -28.58
CA GLN A 235 10.03 25.35 -28.66
C GLN A 235 11.18 25.77 -29.60
N ASN A 236 12.37 25.17 -29.45
CA ASN A 236 13.52 25.48 -30.32
C ASN A 236 13.32 24.99 -31.76
N PHE A 237 12.59 23.90 -31.96
CA PHE A 237 12.31 23.37 -33.30
C PHE A 237 11.43 24.31 -34.12
N PHE A 238 10.39 24.88 -33.50
CA PHE A 238 9.44 25.77 -34.16
C PHE A 238 9.83 27.25 -34.16
N ASP A 239 10.83 27.66 -33.38
CA ASP A 239 11.34 29.04 -33.41
C ASP A 239 12.06 29.35 -34.73
N PRO A 240 11.55 30.29 -35.55
CA PRO A 240 12.20 30.68 -36.80
C PRO A 240 13.55 31.38 -36.61
N TYR A 241 13.78 31.94 -35.42
CA TYR A 241 15.00 32.70 -35.11
C TYR A 241 16.07 31.87 -34.41
N TYR A 242 15.83 30.57 -34.17
CA TYR A 242 16.78 29.70 -33.50
C TYR A 242 17.99 29.41 -34.43
N PRO A 243 19.21 29.89 -34.11
CA PRO A 243 20.37 29.76 -34.99
C PRO A 243 21.10 28.42 -34.83
N GLY A 244 20.66 27.57 -33.89
CA GLY A 244 21.30 26.30 -33.55
C GLY A 244 20.72 25.11 -34.31
N THR A 245 21.34 23.94 -34.12
CA THR A 245 20.84 22.67 -34.64
C THR A 245 19.48 22.33 -34.04
N LYS A 246 18.50 22.05 -34.90
CA LYS A 246 17.17 21.62 -34.48
C LYS A 246 17.19 20.15 -34.08
N TYR A 247 16.46 19.83 -33.03
CA TYR A 247 16.38 18.48 -32.48
C TYR A 247 14.94 17.95 -32.51
N GLU A 248 14.82 16.64 -32.64
CA GLU A 248 13.60 15.85 -32.53
C GLU A 248 13.59 15.07 -31.21
N ILE A 249 12.40 14.65 -30.80
CA ILE A 249 12.17 13.90 -29.56
C ILE A 249 12.72 12.48 -29.74
N GLY A 250 13.65 12.07 -28.87
CA GLY A 250 14.24 10.73 -28.91
C GLY A 250 13.43 9.68 -28.14
N GLU A 251 13.73 8.40 -28.39
CA GLU A 251 13.11 7.23 -27.75
C GLU A 251 13.18 7.25 -26.21
N GLY A 252 14.25 7.82 -25.63
CA GLY A 252 14.44 7.91 -24.18
C GLY A 252 13.33 8.70 -23.48
N LEU A 253 12.78 9.73 -24.14
CA LEU A 253 11.66 10.51 -23.59
C LEU A 253 10.39 9.66 -23.54
N TYR A 254 10.08 8.93 -24.61
CA TYR A 254 8.90 8.06 -24.66
C TYR A 254 8.94 6.98 -23.57
N ILE A 255 10.11 6.38 -23.34
CA ILE A 255 10.32 5.41 -22.24
C ILE A 255 10.03 6.08 -20.89
N GLY A 256 10.49 7.32 -20.68
CA GLY A 256 10.22 8.08 -19.47
C GLY A 256 8.74 8.43 -19.27
N TRP A 257 8.00 8.78 -20.33
CA TRP A 257 6.54 8.97 -20.27
C TRP A 257 5.81 7.69 -19.85
N CYS A 258 6.14 6.56 -20.48
CA CYS A 258 5.57 5.26 -20.13
C CYS A 258 5.87 4.90 -18.67
N SER A 259 7.12 5.10 -18.23
CA SER A 259 7.53 4.90 -16.85
C SER A 259 6.71 5.74 -15.86
N ALA A 260 6.53 7.03 -16.15
CA ALA A 260 5.79 7.95 -15.30
C ALA A 260 4.32 7.52 -15.16
N VAL A 261 3.66 7.16 -16.27
CA VAL A 261 2.27 6.68 -16.25
C VAL A 261 2.13 5.40 -15.43
N LEU A 262 3.03 4.43 -15.62
CA LEU A 262 3.00 3.17 -14.87
C LEU A 262 3.22 3.39 -13.37
N ALA A 263 4.18 4.24 -13.01
CA ALA A 263 4.47 4.57 -11.61
C ALA A 263 3.31 5.34 -10.94
N ILE A 264 2.68 6.29 -11.64
CA ILE A 264 1.51 7.02 -11.14
C ILE A 264 0.31 6.07 -11.00
N ALA A 265 0.05 5.21 -11.99
CA ALA A 265 -1.05 4.25 -11.90
C ALA A 265 -0.84 3.25 -10.76
N GLY A 266 0.34 2.64 -10.65
CA GLY A 266 0.67 1.73 -9.54
C GLY A 266 0.64 2.43 -8.18
N GLY A 267 1.18 3.64 -8.08
CA GLY A 267 1.15 4.46 -6.87
C GLY A 267 -0.26 4.85 -6.45
N ALA A 268 -1.10 5.30 -7.39
CA ALA A 268 -2.49 5.65 -7.14
C ALA A 268 -3.26 4.47 -6.55
N VAL A 269 -3.15 3.29 -7.17
CA VAL A 269 -3.79 2.06 -6.67
C VAL A 269 -3.33 1.73 -5.26
N LEU A 270 -2.02 1.77 -4.97
CA LEU A 270 -1.48 1.53 -3.62
C LEU A 270 -1.94 2.57 -2.58
N THR A 271 -2.05 3.85 -2.97
CA THR A 271 -2.52 4.90 -2.04
C THR A 271 -4.02 4.83 -1.75
N CYS A 272 -4.84 4.44 -2.73
CA CYS A 272 -6.28 4.26 -2.56
C CYS A 272 -6.58 3.15 -1.54
N SER A 273 -5.72 2.13 -1.43
CA SER A 273 -5.79 1.08 -0.40
C SER A 273 -5.69 1.60 1.04
N CYS A 274 -5.11 2.78 1.26
CA CYS A 274 -4.83 3.32 2.59
C CYS A 274 -5.93 4.26 3.13
N LYS A 275 -6.84 4.76 2.27
CA LYS A 275 -7.77 5.84 2.63
C LYS A 275 -9.08 5.38 3.31
N LEU A 276 -9.25 4.10 3.60
CA LEU A 276 -10.49 3.56 4.18
C LEU A 276 -10.34 3.07 5.63
N GLY A 277 -9.55 3.79 6.44
CA GLY A 277 -9.26 3.37 7.82
C GLY A 277 -8.84 4.48 8.77
N THR A 278 -9.34 5.71 8.58
CA THR A 278 -9.28 6.72 9.66
C THR A 278 -10.42 6.48 10.65
N GLU A 279 -10.18 5.58 11.60
CA GLU A 279 -10.71 5.62 12.97
C GLU A 279 -9.69 4.88 13.86
N GLU A 280 -8.60 5.58 14.15
CA GLU A 280 -7.61 5.20 15.16
C GLU A 280 -8.21 5.49 16.55
N LYS A 281 -8.69 4.46 17.26
CA LYS A 281 -8.76 4.50 18.73
C LYS A 281 -7.76 3.49 19.28
N TYR A 282 -6.66 4.07 19.77
CA TYR A 282 -5.54 3.59 20.60
C TYR A 282 -5.27 2.08 20.76
N PRO A 283 -3.99 1.66 20.69
CA PRO A 283 -3.58 0.31 21.09
C PRO A 283 -3.63 0.15 22.62
N LEU A 284 -4.44 -0.80 23.10
CA LEU A 284 -4.34 -1.30 24.47
C LEU A 284 -3.09 -2.20 24.58
N PRO A 285 -2.29 -2.10 25.66
CA PRO A 285 -1.14 -2.97 25.87
C PRO A 285 -1.61 -4.41 26.12
N HIS A 286 -1.05 -5.37 25.38
CA HIS A 286 -1.09 -6.76 25.77
C HIS A 286 -0.42 -6.92 27.14
N ALA A 287 -1.21 -7.07 28.20
CA ALA A 287 -0.74 -7.61 29.46
C ALA A 287 -0.38 -9.09 29.25
N ARG A 288 0.89 -9.33 28.91
CA ARG A 288 1.54 -10.63 29.11
C ARG A 288 1.34 -11.00 30.58
N GLY A 289 0.62 -12.08 30.83
CA GLY A 289 0.54 -12.70 32.14
C GLY A 289 1.91 -13.19 32.58
N THR A 290 2.66 -12.35 33.29
CA THR A 290 3.74 -12.80 34.16
C THR A 290 3.13 -13.35 35.42
N VAL A 291 3.14 -14.68 35.53
CA VAL A 291 2.93 -15.42 36.78
C VAL A 291 3.96 -14.92 37.79
N TYR A 292 3.52 -14.12 38.76
CA TYR A 292 4.33 -13.77 39.92
C TYR A 292 4.02 -14.77 41.03
N SER A 293 4.97 -15.65 41.31
CA SER A 293 4.98 -16.49 42.50
C SER A 293 4.99 -15.61 43.75
N GLY A 294 3.91 -15.62 44.53
CA GLY A 294 3.87 -15.00 45.85
C GLY A 294 4.32 -15.98 46.95
N PRO A 295 5.08 -15.54 47.96
CA PRO A 295 5.34 -16.35 49.16
C PRO A 295 4.16 -16.33 50.15
N ALA A 296 4.17 -17.36 51.00
CA ALA A 296 3.13 -17.82 51.94
C ALA A 296 2.77 -16.83 53.09
N PRO A 297 1.71 -17.11 53.89
CA PRO A 297 0.88 -16.09 54.54
C PRO A 297 1.30 -15.73 55.96
N THR A 298 0.96 -14.52 56.39
CA THR A 298 0.93 -14.13 57.81
C THR A 298 -0.48 -13.70 58.20
N ARG A 299 -1.00 -14.40 59.21
CA ARG A 299 -2.25 -14.09 59.93
C ARG A 299 -2.11 -12.80 60.74
N SER A 300 -3.13 -11.95 60.69
CA SER A 300 -3.62 -11.19 61.85
C SER A 300 -5.12 -10.88 61.69
N LEU A 301 -5.79 -10.74 62.82
CA LEU A 301 -7.19 -10.96 63.11
C LEU A 301 -7.95 -9.62 63.26
N ALA A 302 -9.29 -9.66 63.07
CA ALA A 302 -10.33 -8.71 63.53
C ALA A 302 -10.47 -7.38 62.74
N ALA A 303 -11.65 -6.79 62.50
CA ALA A 303 -13.07 -7.08 62.81
C ALA A 303 -13.98 -6.22 61.90
N SER A 304 -15.25 -6.64 61.76
CA SER A 304 -16.51 -5.86 61.66
C SER A 304 -16.50 -4.56 60.82
N THR A 305 -17.39 -4.34 59.84
CA THR A 305 -18.82 -4.04 60.11
C THR A 305 -19.61 -4.00 58.79
N TYR A 306 -20.79 -4.60 58.85
CA TYR A 306 -21.86 -4.61 57.85
C TYR A 306 -22.50 -3.22 57.71
N GLY A 307 -22.56 -2.67 56.49
CA GLY A 307 -23.14 -1.35 56.19
C GLY A 307 -24.16 -1.42 55.06
N ARG A 308 -25.40 -1.10 55.41
CA ARG A 308 -26.65 -1.24 54.65
C ARG A 308 -26.99 0.02 53.81
N ASN A 309 -27.78 -0.20 52.76
CA ASN A 309 -28.81 0.66 52.15
C ASN A 309 -28.38 1.84 51.25
N ALA A 310 -28.91 1.88 50.02
CA ALA A 310 -30.16 2.60 49.69
C ALA A 310 -30.46 2.55 48.17
N TYR A 311 -31.65 2.08 47.80
CA TYR A 311 -32.33 2.44 46.56
C TYR A 311 -33.68 3.04 46.97
N VAL A 312 -33.93 4.25 46.48
CA VAL A 312 -35.24 4.91 46.39
C VAL A 312 -35.83 4.52 45.03
#